data_AF-A0AAW9B847-F1
#
_entry.id   AF-A0AAW9B847-F1
#
_cell.length_a   1.000
_cell.length_b   1.000
_cell.length_c   1.000
_cell.angle_alpha   90.00
_cell.angle_beta   90.00
_cell.angle_gamma   90.00
#
_symmetry.space_group_name_H-M   'P 1'
#
loop_
_entity.id
_entity.type
_entity.pdbx_description
1 polymer ?
#
loop_
_entity_poly.entity_id
_entity_poly.type
_entity_poly.pdbx_seq_one_letter_code
_entity_poly.pdbx_strand_id
1 'polypeptide(L)'
;MNYFGEHPHEKPRIICEYAHAMGNGPGGLTEYQNVFYAHDHIQGHYVWEWCDHGILARDEHDQEFYKYGGDYGDYPNNYNFCMDGLIYPDQTPGPGLKEYKQVIAPVKIRAVEGCHDRFIVENKLWFTNLDDYTITADVRAEGETLRSVQFKVEALVANSEREVTIDLPELD
;
A
#
# COMPACT_ATOMS: atom_id res chain seq x y z
N MET A 1 -17.36 4.33 -3.62
CA MET A 1 -16.37 4.75 -4.63
C MET A 1 -16.76 4.29 -6.04
N ASN A 2 -17.45 3.15 -6.21
CA ASN A 2 -17.81 2.59 -7.53
C ASN A 2 -18.44 3.60 -8.52
N TYR A 3 -19.34 4.48 -8.07
CA TYR A 3 -19.93 5.52 -8.93
C TYR A 3 -18.88 6.39 -9.66
N PHE A 4 -17.73 6.63 -9.03
CA PHE A 4 -16.62 7.36 -9.63
C PHE A 4 -16.03 6.63 -10.84
N GLY A 5 -16.04 5.29 -10.86
CA GLY A 5 -15.60 4.51 -12.01
C GLY A 5 -16.74 4.14 -12.98
N GLU A 6 -17.98 3.99 -12.50
CA GLU A 6 -19.13 3.56 -13.31
C GLU A 6 -19.60 4.62 -14.32
N HIS A 7 -19.18 5.87 -14.17
CA HIS A 7 -19.51 6.98 -15.06
C HIS A 7 -18.26 7.55 -15.74
N PRO A 8 -17.80 6.96 -16.86
CA PRO A 8 -16.60 7.42 -17.56
C PRO A 8 -16.77 8.84 -18.11
N HIS A 9 -15.66 9.53 -18.28
CA HIS A 9 -15.57 10.89 -18.82
C HIS A 9 -14.58 10.90 -19.98
N GLU A 10 -14.74 11.83 -20.94
CA GLU A 10 -13.85 11.92 -22.13
C GLU A 10 -12.39 12.20 -21.75
N LYS A 11 -12.18 12.89 -20.62
CA LYS A 11 -10.86 13.13 -20.03
C LYS A 11 -10.56 12.12 -18.94
N PRO A 12 -9.29 11.66 -18.83
CA PRO A 12 -8.88 10.81 -17.72
C PRO A 12 -9.04 11.54 -16.38
N ARG A 13 -9.20 10.76 -15.33
CA ARG A 13 -9.31 11.21 -13.95
C ARG A 13 -8.03 10.89 -13.20
N ILE A 14 -7.53 11.89 -12.49
CA ILE A 14 -6.42 11.75 -11.55
C ILE A 14 -6.93 12.34 -10.25
N ILE A 15 -6.86 11.57 -9.17
CA ILE A 15 -7.30 12.03 -7.86
C ILE A 15 -6.14 12.77 -7.21
N CYS A 16 -6.21 14.10 -7.20
CA CYS A 16 -5.13 14.94 -6.68
C CYS A 16 -4.87 14.70 -5.19
N GLU A 17 -5.90 14.32 -4.42
CA GLU A 17 -5.82 14.04 -2.99
C GLU A 17 -6.88 12.99 -2.63
N TYR A 18 -6.48 11.93 -1.94
CA TYR A 18 -7.41 10.97 -1.34
C TYR A 18 -6.81 10.37 -0.06
N ALA A 19 -7.60 9.55 0.65
CA ALA A 19 -7.13 8.76 1.79
C ALA A 19 -6.33 9.58 2.82
N HIS A 20 -6.96 10.62 3.36
CA HIS A 20 -6.37 11.51 4.37
C HIS A 20 -5.70 10.72 5.51
N ALA A 21 -4.39 10.86 5.65
CA ALA A 21 -3.53 10.00 6.46
C ALA A 21 -3.35 10.47 7.92
N MET A 22 -4.10 11.49 8.35
CA MET A 22 -4.06 12.04 9.70
C MET A 22 -4.31 11.03 10.82
N GLY A 23 -3.30 10.89 11.69
CA GLY A 23 -3.34 10.06 12.87
C GLY A 23 -3.37 8.56 12.54
N ASN A 24 -4.41 7.85 12.99
CA ASN A 24 -4.53 6.41 12.77
C ASN A 24 -5.35 6.13 11.50
N GLY A 25 -4.66 5.80 10.42
CA GLY A 25 -5.24 5.57 9.11
C GLY A 25 -4.15 5.57 8.01
N PRO A 26 -4.53 5.78 6.75
CA PRO A 26 -5.90 5.86 6.24
C PRO A 26 -6.54 4.47 6.01
N GLY A 27 -7.86 4.37 6.24
CA GLY A 27 -8.64 3.17 5.94
C GLY A 27 -9.19 3.15 4.51
N GLY A 28 -9.61 1.98 4.03
CA GLY A 28 -10.33 1.83 2.75
C GLY A 28 -9.46 1.83 1.49
N LEU A 29 -8.13 1.79 1.62
CA LEU A 29 -7.19 1.90 0.51
C LEU A 29 -7.39 0.81 -0.56
N THR A 30 -7.65 -0.43 -0.14
CA THR A 30 -7.91 -1.56 -1.04
C THR A 30 -9.16 -1.34 -1.89
N GLU A 31 -10.24 -0.82 -1.30
CA GLU A 31 -11.48 -0.52 -2.01
C GLU A 31 -11.27 0.55 -3.08
N TYR A 32 -10.47 1.58 -2.79
CA TYR A 32 -10.07 2.58 -3.79
C TYR A 32 -9.27 1.93 -4.93
N GLN A 33 -8.25 1.15 -4.58
CA GLN A 33 -7.36 0.52 -5.56
C GLN A 33 -8.09 -0.48 -6.47
N ASN A 34 -9.08 -1.19 -5.94
CA ASN A 34 -9.92 -2.09 -6.73
C ASN A 34 -10.76 -1.34 -7.78
N VAL A 35 -11.29 -0.16 -7.44
CA VAL A 35 -11.96 0.71 -8.42
C VAL A 35 -10.96 1.19 -9.48
N PHE A 36 -9.74 1.56 -9.08
CA PHE A 36 -8.72 2.00 -10.04
C PHE A 36 -8.35 0.91 -11.05
N TYR A 37 -8.20 -0.33 -10.59
CA TYR A 37 -7.94 -1.47 -11.48
C TYR A 37 -9.12 -1.82 -12.39
N ALA A 38 -10.36 -1.51 -12.00
CA ALA A 38 -11.55 -1.82 -12.80
C ALA A 38 -11.82 -0.81 -13.92
N HIS A 39 -11.20 0.38 -13.89
CA HIS A 39 -11.59 1.50 -14.75
C HIS A 39 -10.39 2.27 -15.32
N ASP A 40 -10.01 1.98 -16.57
CA ASP A 40 -8.84 2.54 -17.28
C ASP A 40 -8.80 4.08 -17.39
N HIS A 41 -9.94 4.74 -17.27
CA HIS A 41 -10.00 6.20 -17.30
C HIS A 41 -9.56 6.84 -15.97
N ILE A 42 -9.31 6.05 -14.92
CA ILE A 42 -8.69 6.52 -13.68
C ILE A 42 -7.19 6.22 -13.73
N GLN A 43 -6.38 7.25 -13.90
CA GLN A 43 -4.96 7.11 -14.27
C GLN A 43 -3.99 7.41 -13.12
N GLY A 44 -4.49 7.70 -11.93
CA GLY A 44 -3.62 7.94 -10.80
C GLY A 44 -4.35 8.54 -9.60
N HIS A 45 -3.62 8.57 -8.51
CA HIS A 45 -4.07 9.06 -7.22
C HIS A 45 -2.85 9.51 -6.42
N TYR A 46 -3.07 10.40 -5.47
CA TYR A 46 -2.06 10.85 -4.52
C TYR A 46 -2.67 10.88 -3.12
N VAL A 47 -2.09 10.11 -2.19
CA VAL A 47 -2.49 10.14 -0.78
C VAL A 47 -2.17 11.51 -0.20
N TRP A 48 -3.10 12.07 0.57
CA TRP A 48 -2.85 13.26 1.39
C TRP A 48 -2.45 12.85 2.82
N GLU A 49 -1.25 13.12 3.29
CA GLU A 49 -0.07 13.56 2.55
C GLU A 49 1.17 12.73 2.90
N TRP A 50 2.35 13.15 2.42
CA TRP A 50 3.57 12.36 2.62
C TRP A 50 4.01 12.38 4.07
N CYS A 51 4.18 13.56 4.66
CA CYS A 51 4.88 13.76 5.93
C CYS A 51 4.09 14.67 6.87
N ASP A 52 4.07 14.31 8.14
CA ASP A 52 3.61 15.21 9.21
C ASP A 52 4.51 16.44 9.27
N HIS A 53 3.90 17.61 9.46
CA HIS A 53 4.59 18.91 9.55
C HIS A 53 4.79 19.36 11.01
N GLY A 54 5.19 18.42 11.87
CA GLY A 54 5.51 18.69 13.27
C GLY A 54 6.89 19.34 13.44
N ILE A 55 6.98 20.35 14.32
CA ILE A 55 8.25 21.03 14.61
C ILE A 55 8.88 20.41 15.86
N LEU A 56 10.09 19.87 15.73
CA LEU A 56 10.81 19.27 16.85
C LEU A 56 11.03 20.29 17.96
N ALA A 57 10.67 19.93 19.19
CA ALA A 57 10.86 20.68 20.41
C ALA A 57 11.33 19.75 21.53
N ARG A 58 11.75 20.36 22.66
CA ARG A 58 12.13 19.64 23.88
C ARG A 58 11.41 20.21 25.08
N ASP A 59 11.02 19.34 26.01
CA ASP A 59 10.39 19.73 27.26
C ASP A 59 11.42 20.13 28.33
N GLU A 60 10.97 20.45 29.55
CA GLU A 60 11.84 20.82 30.67
C GLU A 60 12.79 19.70 31.12
N HIS A 61 12.52 18.46 30.71
CA HIS A 61 13.34 17.27 30.98
C HIS A 61 14.18 16.84 29.77
N ASP A 62 14.32 17.70 28.75
CA ASP A 62 15.05 17.44 27.50
C ASP A 62 14.41 16.34 26.61
N GLN A 63 13.15 15.93 26.86
CA GLN A 63 12.45 14.94 26.05
C GLN A 63 11.95 15.55 24.74
N GLU A 64 12.27 14.90 23.63
CA GLU A 64 11.86 15.32 22.29
C GLU A 64 10.36 15.07 22.05
N PHE A 65 9.68 16.06 21.47
CA PHE A 65 8.31 15.95 21.00
C PHE A 65 8.09 16.87 19.80
N TYR A 66 6.97 16.69 19.09
CA TYR A 66 6.61 17.53 17.95
C TYR A 66 5.49 18.49 18.32
N LYS A 67 5.75 19.78 18.10
CA LYS A 67 4.76 20.85 18.22
C LYS A 67 4.02 21.06 16.92
N TYR A 68 2.77 21.50 17.03
CA TYR A 68 1.92 21.90 15.90
C TYR A 68 1.17 23.21 16.25
N GLY A 69 0.17 23.59 15.44
CA GLY A 69 -0.56 24.85 15.61
C GLY A 69 -1.12 25.04 17.03
N GLY A 70 -0.89 26.22 17.62
CA GLY A 70 -1.29 26.54 18.99
C GLY A 70 -0.21 26.30 20.06
N ASP A 71 0.77 25.43 19.83
CA ASP A 71 1.86 25.18 20.79
C ASP A 71 2.88 26.32 20.92
N TYR A 72 2.74 27.36 20.07
CA TYR A 72 3.52 28.59 20.08
C TYR A 72 2.73 29.80 20.55
N GLY A 73 1.49 29.61 21.05
CA GLY A 73 0.60 30.69 21.45
C GLY A 73 0.04 31.50 20.28
N ASP A 74 0.16 30.98 19.05
CA ASP A 74 -0.33 31.56 17.81
C ASP A 74 -1.86 31.48 17.70
N TYR A 75 -2.46 32.57 17.20
CA TYR A 75 -3.89 32.65 16.90
C TYR A 75 -4.14 33.55 15.68
N PRO A 76 -4.94 33.12 14.69
CA PRO A 76 -5.65 31.83 14.62
C PRO A 76 -4.71 30.64 14.30
N ASN A 77 -5.12 29.43 14.65
CA ASN A 77 -4.43 28.17 14.29
C ASN A 77 -5.44 27.04 14.02
N ASN A 78 -4.97 25.94 13.40
CA ASN A 78 -5.77 24.75 13.08
C ASN A 78 -5.27 23.49 13.82
N TYR A 79 -4.65 23.67 14.99
CA TYR A 79 -4.17 22.56 15.83
C TYR A 79 -3.30 21.55 15.07
N ASN A 80 -3.56 20.26 15.26
CA ASN A 80 -2.79 19.15 14.69
C ASN A 80 -3.20 18.78 13.26
N PHE A 81 -3.98 19.61 12.56
CA PHE A 81 -4.40 19.32 11.18
C PHE A 81 -3.22 19.24 10.20
N CYS A 82 -2.03 19.71 10.59
CA CYS A 82 -0.77 19.55 9.86
C CYS A 82 0.01 18.27 10.23
N MET A 83 -0.57 17.40 11.07
CA MET A 83 -0.03 16.07 11.44
C MET A 83 -0.82 15.00 10.68
N ASP A 84 -0.80 15.12 9.34
CA ASP A 84 -1.63 14.42 8.37
C ASP A 84 -0.85 13.57 7.35
N GLY A 85 0.36 13.14 7.70
CA GLY A 85 1.26 12.38 6.85
C GLY A 85 1.20 10.85 7.00
N LEU A 86 1.63 10.16 5.93
CA LEU A 86 1.94 8.73 5.95
C LEU A 86 3.22 8.40 6.76
N ILE A 87 4.10 9.38 6.95
CA ILE A 87 5.30 9.29 7.77
C ILE A 87 5.34 10.42 8.81
N TYR A 88 6.01 10.15 9.91
CA TYR A 88 6.24 11.12 10.98
C TYR A 88 7.29 12.17 10.58
N PRO A 89 7.43 13.29 11.32
CA PRO A 89 8.34 14.38 10.92
C PRO A 89 9.83 13.97 10.84
N ASP A 90 10.23 12.94 11.58
CA ASP A 90 11.57 12.32 11.54
C ASP A 90 11.79 11.38 10.36
N GLN A 91 10.84 11.32 9.41
CA GLN A 91 10.80 10.38 8.29
C GLN A 91 10.53 8.92 8.67
N THR A 92 10.19 8.62 9.92
CA THR A 92 9.83 7.26 10.34
C THR A 92 8.51 6.85 9.67
N PRO A 93 8.45 5.71 8.95
CA PRO A 93 7.22 5.23 8.33
C PRO A 93 6.10 4.96 9.34
N GLY A 94 4.94 5.60 9.13
CA GLY A 94 3.72 5.30 9.85
C GLY A 94 3.11 3.94 9.44
N PRO A 95 2.15 3.41 10.21
CA PRO A 95 1.42 2.20 9.83
C PRO A 95 0.66 2.35 8.51
N GLY A 96 0.12 3.53 8.22
CA GLY A 96 -0.56 3.83 6.95
C GLY A 96 0.32 3.63 5.72
N LEU A 97 1.61 4.00 5.79
CA LEU A 97 2.54 3.79 4.68
C LEU A 97 2.79 2.30 4.41
N LYS A 98 2.84 1.47 5.47
CA LYS A 98 2.99 0.01 5.32
C LYS A 98 1.80 -0.59 4.59
N GLU A 99 0.58 -0.17 4.95
CA GLU A 99 -0.64 -0.61 4.28
C GLU A 99 -0.66 -0.13 2.81
N TYR A 100 -0.43 1.16 2.59
CA TYR A 100 -0.40 1.74 1.25
C TYR A 100 0.60 1.03 0.33
N LYS A 101 1.80 0.71 0.82
CA LYS A 101 2.80 -0.08 0.10
C LYS A 101 2.26 -1.43 -0.39
N GLN A 102 1.49 -2.15 0.42
CA GLN A 102 0.91 -3.44 0.02
C GLN A 102 -0.24 -3.27 -0.96
N VAL A 103 -1.09 -2.27 -0.73
CA VAL A 103 -2.22 -1.94 -1.62
C VAL A 103 -1.74 -1.64 -3.04
N ILE A 104 -0.69 -0.84 -3.20
CA ILE A 104 -0.14 -0.48 -4.52
C ILE A 104 0.92 -1.45 -5.04
N ALA A 105 1.25 -2.52 -4.31
CA ALA A 105 2.27 -3.48 -4.74
C ALA A 105 1.96 -4.00 -6.17
N PRO A 106 2.89 -3.90 -7.13
CA PRO A 106 2.60 -4.15 -8.53
C PRO A 106 2.57 -5.63 -8.89
N VAL A 107 3.05 -6.51 -8.01
CA VAL A 107 2.90 -7.97 -8.15
C VAL A 107 1.79 -8.40 -7.20
N LYS A 108 0.70 -8.93 -7.75
CA LYS A 108 -0.42 -9.46 -6.97
C LYS A 108 -0.39 -10.99 -7.00
N ILE A 109 -0.74 -11.60 -5.89
CA ILE A 109 -0.81 -13.05 -5.75
C ILE A 109 -2.14 -13.39 -5.08
N ARG A 110 -2.94 -14.25 -5.71
CA ARG A 110 -4.21 -14.74 -5.17
C ARG A 110 -4.29 -16.26 -5.28
N ALA A 111 -4.94 -16.91 -4.33
CA ALA A 111 -5.20 -18.35 -4.41
C ALA A 111 -6.21 -18.65 -5.53
N VAL A 112 -6.05 -19.79 -6.20
CA VAL A 112 -7.08 -20.34 -7.09
C VAL A 112 -8.19 -20.93 -6.21
N GLU A 113 -9.43 -20.55 -6.47
CA GLU A 113 -10.58 -21.01 -5.68
C GLU A 113 -10.68 -22.54 -5.68
N GLY A 114 -10.79 -23.13 -4.48
CA GLY A 114 -10.87 -24.58 -4.30
C GLY A 114 -9.54 -25.33 -4.44
N CYS A 115 -8.40 -24.64 -4.59
CA CYS A 115 -7.07 -25.25 -4.61
C CYS A 115 -6.22 -24.74 -3.43
N HIS A 116 -5.39 -25.61 -2.85
CA HIS A 116 -4.53 -25.29 -1.71
C HIS A 116 -3.07 -25.02 -2.11
N ASP A 117 -2.72 -25.40 -3.33
CA ASP A 117 -1.36 -25.42 -3.89
C ASP A 117 -1.22 -24.52 -5.13
N ARG A 118 -2.32 -23.96 -5.66
CA ARG A 118 -2.34 -23.17 -6.90
C ARG A 118 -2.63 -21.70 -6.62
N PHE A 119 -1.82 -20.84 -7.22
CA PHE A 119 -1.88 -19.39 -7.06
C PHE A 119 -1.80 -18.71 -8.43
N ILE A 120 -2.45 -17.56 -8.57
CA ILE A 120 -2.33 -16.69 -9.75
C ILE A 120 -1.44 -15.51 -9.38
N VAL A 121 -0.35 -15.36 -10.12
CA VAL A 121 0.57 -14.22 -10.05
C VAL A 121 0.19 -13.25 -11.15
N GLU A 122 -0.12 -12.01 -10.80
CA GLU A 122 -0.49 -10.94 -11.71
C GLU A 122 0.60 -9.87 -11.74
N ASN A 123 1.04 -9.51 -12.94
CA ASN A 123 1.94 -8.38 -13.17
C ASN A 123 1.11 -7.13 -13.49
N LYS A 124 1.06 -6.17 -12.56
CA LYS A 124 0.40 -4.85 -12.71
C LYS A 124 1.37 -3.74 -13.11
N LEU A 125 2.63 -4.05 -13.47
CA LEU A 125 3.54 -3.08 -14.07
C LEU A 125 3.05 -2.74 -15.48
N TRP A 126 3.39 -1.54 -15.94
CA TRP A 126 2.97 -1.04 -17.26
C TRP A 126 3.93 -1.39 -18.40
N PHE A 127 5.22 -1.58 -18.10
CA PHE A 127 6.26 -1.63 -19.14
C PHE A 127 7.26 -2.78 -19.00
N THR A 128 7.37 -3.39 -17.82
CA THR A 128 8.39 -4.41 -17.51
C THR A 128 7.73 -5.75 -17.17
N ASN A 129 8.46 -6.84 -17.46
CA ASN A 129 8.09 -8.16 -16.99
C ASN A 129 8.53 -8.38 -15.53
N LEU A 130 8.36 -9.60 -15.00
CA LEU A 130 8.77 -9.95 -13.64
C LEU A 130 10.14 -10.65 -13.54
N ASP A 131 11.01 -10.57 -14.56
CA ASP A 131 12.29 -11.32 -14.56
C ASP A 131 13.24 -10.88 -13.43
N ASP A 132 13.14 -9.63 -12.98
CA ASP A 132 13.91 -9.07 -11.86
C ASP A 132 13.30 -9.36 -10.48
N TYR A 133 12.14 -10.02 -10.43
CA TYR A 133 11.44 -10.35 -9.21
C TYR A 133 11.67 -11.81 -8.83
N THR A 134 12.01 -12.05 -7.57
CA THR A 134 12.04 -13.38 -6.97
C THR A 134 10.88 -13.49 -5.98
N ILE A 135 10.03 -14.50 -6.15
CA ILE A 135 8.96 -14.80 -5.21
C ILE A 135 9.48 -15.85 -4.23
N THR A 136 9.35 -15.54 -2.93
CA THR A 136 9.59 -16.50 -1.85
C THR A 136 8.25 -16.95 -1.30
N ALA A 137 8.00 -18.25 -1.30
CA ALA A 137 6.83 -18.87 -0.69
C ALA A 137 7.28 -19.72 0.51
N ASP A 138 6.76 -19.38 1.69
CA ASP A 138 6.98 -20.13 2.92
C ASP A 138 5.70 -20.89 3.29
N VAL A 139 5.78 -22.22 3.39
CA VAL A 139 4.73 -23.06 3.95
C VAL A 139 4.97 -23.17 5.44
N ARG A 140 3.99 -22.73 6.25
CA ARG A 140 4.11 -22.65 7.70
C ARG A 140 2.97 -23.38 8.40
N ALA A 141 3.28 -24.04 9.52
CA ALA A 141 2.31 -24.62 10.43
C ALA A 141 2.69 -24.23 11.86
N GLU A 142 1.74 -23.82 12.69
CA GLU A 142 1.97 -23.43 14.09
C GLU A 142 3.10 -22.39 14.28
N GLY A 143 3.30 -21.52 13.29
CA GLY A 143 4.36 -20.50 13.31
C GLY A 143 5.75 -21.00 12.89
N GLU A 144 5.94 -22.29 12.63
CA GLU A 144 7.19 -22.85 12.11
C GLU A 144 7.17 -22.95 10.58
N THR A 145 8.30 -22.70 9.92
CA THR A 145 8.44 -22.86 8.47
C THR A 145 8.80 -24.31 8.14
N LEU A 146 7.86 -25.03 7.53
CA LEU A 146 8.05 -26.41 7.09
C LEU A 146 8.83 -26.50 5.78
N ARG A 147 8.57 -25.55 4.87
CA ARG A 147 9.23 -25.49 3.55
C ARG A 147 9.33 -24.05 3.09
N SER A 148 10.44 -23.69 2.47
CA SER A 148 10.62 -22.42 1.76
C SER A 148 11.04 -22.70 0.31
N VAL A 149 10.39 -22.04 -0.64
CA VAL A 149 10.67 -22.16 -2.07
C VAL A 149 10.86 -20.77 -2.65
N GLN A 150 11.92 -20.60 -3.43
CA GLN A 150 12.14 -19.41 -4.24
C GLN A 150 11.97 -19.76 -5.71
N PHE A 151 11.23 -18.94 -6.43
CA PHE A 151 11.02 -19.11 -7.85
C PHE A 151 10.83 -17.77 -8.56
N LYS A 152 10.97 -17.80 -9.88
CA LYS A 152 10.68 -16.67 -10.77
C LYS A 152 9.51 -17.01 -11.68
N VAL A 153 8.75 -16.00 -12.05
CA VAL A 153 7.70 -16.11 -13.07
C VAL A 153 8.22 -15.47 -14.35
N GLU A 154 9.11 -16.19 -15.03
CA GLU A 154 9.88 -15.67 -16.16
C GLU A 154 8.98 -15.23 -17.32
N ALA A 155 9.37 -14.14 -17.96
CA ALA A 155 8.70 -13.53 -19.11
C ALA A 155 7.21 -13.22 -18.87
N LEU A 156 6.77 -13.02 -17.62
CA LEU A 156 5.41 -12.55 -17.34
C LEU A 156 5.30 -11.07 -17.69
N VAL A 157 4.80 -10.77 -18.89
CA VAL A 157 4.71 -9.41 -19.45
C VAL A 157 3.79 -8.49 -18.63
N ALA A 158 3.96 -7.19 -18.81
CA ALA A 158 3.12 -6.15 -18.20
C ALA A 158 1.62 -6.43 -18.39
N ASN A 159 0.82 -6.13 -17.37
CA ASN A 159 -0.64 -6.30 -17.36
C ASN A 159 -1.13 -7.72 -17.76
N SER A 160 -0.43 -8.77 -17.30
CA SER A 160 -0.80 -10.17 -17.55
C SER A 160 -0.73 -11.01 -16.27
N GLU A 161 -1.26 -12.23 -16.32
CA GLU A 161 -1.27 -13.15 -15.19
C GLU A 161 -0.80 -14.55 -15.59
N ARG A 162 -0.25 -15.30 -14.63
CA ARG A 162 0.12 -16.71 -14.79
C ARG A 162 -0.18 -17.48 -13.52
N GLU A 163 -0.73 -18.67 -13.70
CA GLU A 163 -0.90 -19.63 -12.61
C GLU A 163 0.42 -20.34 -12.28
N VAL A 164 0.69 -20.50 -10.99
CA VAL A 164 1.84 -21.22 -10.44
C VAL A 164 1.36 -22.23 -9.40
N THR A 165 2.05 -23.36 -9.33
CA THR A 165 1.80 -24.41 -8.34
C THR A 165 2.96 -24.45 -7.35
N ILE A 166 2.64 -24.54 -6.07
CA ILE A 166 3.59 -24.72 -4.97
C ILE A 166 3.38 -26.10 -4.38
N ASP A 167 4.39 -26.95 -4.50
CA ASP A 167 4.37 -28.28 -3.89
C ASP A 167 4.27 -28.16 -2.37
N LEU A 168 3.17 -28.65 -1.81
CA LEU A 168 2.98 -28.71 -0.36
C LEU A 168 3.78 -29.89 0.23
N PRO A 169 4.40 -29.74 1.41
CA PRO A 169 5.00 -30.87 2.11
C PRO A 169 3.90 -31.86 2.53
N GLU A 170 4.23 -33.16 2.52
CA GLU A 170 3.38 -34.15 3.20
C GLU A 170 3.40 -33.85 4.71
N LEU A 171 2.22 -33.80 5.31
CA LEU A 171 2.06 -33.69 6.75
C LEU A 171 1.89 -35.10 7.31
N ASP A 172 2.61 -35.40 8.40
CA ASP A 172 2.48 -36.66 9.14
C ASP A 172 1.09 -36.84 9.79
#